data_AF-A0A1I2QU95-F1
#
_entry.id   AF-A0A1I2QU95-F1
#
_cell.length_a   1.000
_cell.length_b   1.000
_cell.length_c   1.000
_cell.angle_alpha   90.00
_cell.angle_beta   90.00
_cell.angle_gamma   90.00
#
_symmetry.space_group_name_H-M   'P 1'
#
loop_
_entity.id
_entity.type
_entity.pdbx_description
1 polymer ?
#
loop_
_entity_poly.entity_id
_entity_poly.type
_entity_poly.pdbx_seq_one_letter_code
_entity_poly.pdbx_strand_id
1 'polypeptide(L)'
;MAQKIKINVQPNIVDKVVTYFDPVKGQRRIQARAQMALAGSYIGADKSRRSFRNWFTSGNSADDDLLPDLPTLREHSRDLMRNAPLATGAINTVVTNVVGTGLVMQSHIDSKYLGLTEDQAAEWQRQTEREFRLWAENRFECDATSTQNFYAQQELMFRSALVNGDVLSILPSRQLPGCAYALKVQVVEGDRLATPPDMVASTKVFGGVEVDDFGATVAVHVANRHPSALARVRGTISYDRIPVRGEQTGRINVIHLFKRLRPDQRRGEPYLAPVIEPLKQLDRYTEAEIMAAVISGMFTVFVEHSADDAAPVPIESSAPGSAPELQLASGAIIDLEQGAKVNTANPGRPNVAFDPFVMAVLRQIGVALELPFEVLIKHFTASYSAARAALLEAWKFFKNRRVWLADNFCQPVYETWLAEAVANGRIAAPGFFADPAVRKAWCGAVWLGDGPGSLDPLKEVNAAEKRIDIGITTLAEETAAYDGGDWEAKHVQRVKEHRLRSEAGLLKQPSGVPAPPDPPSDNTDD
;
A
#
# COMPACT_ATOMS: atom_id res chain seq x y z
N MET A 1 -2.91 37.51 -20.85
CA MET A 1 -1.85 38.25 -21.56
C MET A 1 -0.50 37.67 -21.16
N ALA A 2 0.26 37.10 -22.10
CA ALA A 2 1.59 36.53 -21.81
C ALA A 2 2.61 37.65 -21.55
N GLN A 3 3.18 37.73 -20.34
CA GLN A 3 4.36 38.55 -20.09
C GLN A 3 5.54 37.93 -20.84
N LYS A 4 5.97 38.59 -21.92
CA LYS A 4 7.27 38.29 -22.56
C LYS A 4 8.36 38.56 -21.52
N ILE A 5 9.07 37.52 -21.10
CA ILE A 5 10.28 37.64 -20.28
C ILE A 5 11.28 38.49 -21.08
N LYS A 6 11.49 39.75 -20.68
CA LYS A 6 12.54 40.61 -21.23
C LYS A 6 13.85 40.26 -20.54
N ILE A 7 14.64 39.38 -21.15
CA ILE A 7 16.02 39.16 -20.73
C ILE A 7 16.86 40.34 -21.21
N ASN A 8 17.42 41.11 -20.28
CA ASN A 8 18.23 42.28 -20.59
C ASN A 8 19.71 41.88 -20.60
N VAL A 9 20.22 41.42 -21.74
CA VAL A 9 21.66 41.16 -21.90
C VAL A 9 22.36 42.50 -22.06
N GLN A 10 23.11 42.92 -21.03
CA GLN A 10 23.85 44.18 -21.11
C GLN A 10 24.97 44.09 -22.18
N PRO A 11 25.06 45.07 -23.09
CA PRO A 11 26.06 45.07 -24.16
C PRO A 11 27.47 45.27 -23.58
N ASN A 12 28.39 44.36 -23.90
CA ASN A 12 29.77 44.48 -23.48
C ASN A 12 30.56 45.44 -24.39
N ILE A 13 31.82 45.72 -24.05
CA ILE A 13 32.67 46.65 -24.81
C ILE A 13 32.78 46.23 -26.28
N VAL A 14 32.88 44.93 -26.57
CA VAL A 14 32.95 44.39 -27.94
C VAL A 14 31.63 44.60 -28.68
N ASP A 15 30.49 44.41 -28.03
CA ASP A 15 29.18 44.64 -28.65
C ASP A 15 28.93 46.12 -28.94
N LYS A 16 29.45 47.02 -28.09
CA LYS A 16 29.39 48.47 -28.33
C LYS A 16 30.25 48.87 -29.52
N VAL A 17 31.47 48.34 -29.62
CA VAL A 17 32.37 48.59 -30.75
C VAL A 17 31.79 48.03 -32.06
N VAL A 18 31.29 46.79 -32.06
CA VAL A 18 30.70 46.19 -33.26
C VAL A 18 29.42 46.91 -33.68
N THR A 19 28.54 47.26 -32.73
CA THR A 19 27.32 48.04 -33.03
C THR A 19 27.64 49.43 -33.58
N TYR A 20 28.74 50.06 -33.12
CA TYR A 20 29.17 51.37 -33.60
C TYR A 20 29.61 51.33 -35.07
N PHE A 21 30.35 50.31 -35.50
CA PHE A 21 30.86 50.19 -36.86
C PHE A 21 29.91 49.45 -37.83
N ASP A 22 29.12 48.49 -37.34
CA ASP A 22 28.14 47.71 -38.12
C ASP A 22 26.92 47.38 -37.23
N PRO A 23 25.90 48.27 -37.24
CA PRO A 23 24.73 48.14 -36.36
C PRO A 23 23.96 46.83 -36.56
N VAL A 24 23.92 46.31 -37.80
CA VAL A 24 23.17 45.09 -38.15
C VAL A 24 23.87 43.85 -37.59
N LYS A 25 25.20 43.77 -37.71
CA LYS A 25 25.96 42.68 -37.08
C LYS A 25 25.98 42.80 -35.56
N GLY A 26 26.04 44.02 -35.02
CA GLY A 26 25.92 44.27 -33.58
C GLY A 26 24.61 43.73 -33.00
N GLN A 27 23.48 44.04 -33.64
CA GLN A 27 22.16 43.55 -33.22
C GLN A 27 22.06 42.01 -33.29
N ARG A 28 22.55 41.39 -34.37
CA ARG A 28 22.57 39.91 -34.52
C ARG A 28 23.42 39.25 -33.43
N ARG A 29 24.54 39.86 -33.06
CA ARG A 29 25.41 39.37 -31.99
C ARG A 29 24.73 39.44 -30.62
N ILE A 30 24.05 40.54 -30.31
CA ILE A 30 23.28 40.69 -29.06
C ILE A 30 22.14 39.66 -29.01
N GLN A 31 21.44 39.44 -30.12
CA GLN A 31 20.41 38.39 -30.22
C GLN A 31 20.98 36.98 -30.03
N ALA A 32 22.10 36.66 -30.65
CA ALA A 32 22.77 35.37 -30.49
C ALA A 32 23.25 35.14 -29.05
N ARG A 33 23.77 36.17 -28.37
CA ARG A 33 24.15 36.10 -26.96
C ARG A 33 22.94 35.95 -26.03
N ALA A 34 21.82 36.60 -26.35
CA ALA A 34 20.56 36.40 -25.63
C ALA A 34 20.01 34.98 -25.82
N GLN A 35 20.11 34.42 -27.03
CA GLN A 35 19.76 33.03 -27.31
C GLN A 35 20.70 32.03 -26.61
N MET A 36 22.01 32.30 -26.53
CA MET A 36 22.95 31.48 -25.76
C MET A 36 22.71 31.58 -24.25
N ALA A 37 22.31 32.75 -23.74
CA ALA A 37 21.92 32.91 -22.33
C ALA A 37 20.62 32.15 -22.00
N LEU A 38 19.69 32.05 -22.96
CA LEU A 38 18.50 31.19 -22.87
C LEU A 38 18.85 29.69 -22.95
N ALA A 39 19.90 29.33 -23.67
CA ALA A 39 20.35 27.94 -23.84
C ALA A 39 20.96 27.32 -22.57
N GLY A 40 21.20 28.11 -21.52
CA GLY A 40 21.64 27.64 -20.20
C GLY A 40 20.52 27.25 -19.23
N SER A 41 19.24 27.40 -19.61
CA SER A 41 18.10 27.05 -18.75
C SER A 41 17.70 25.58 -18.93
N TYR A 42 17.28 24.91 -17.85
CA TYR A 42 16.77 23.54 -17.90
C TYR A 42 15.67 23.41 -18.96
N ILE A 43 15.83 22.46 -19.89
CA ILE A 43 14.86 22.18 -20.96
C ILE A 43 13.45 21.90 -20.39
N GLY A 44 13.38 21.23 -19.24
CA GLY A 44 12.10 20.93 -18.56
C GLY A 44 11.36 22.16 -18.01
N ALA A 45 12.02 23.32 -17.89
CA ALA A 45 11.41 24.56 -17.42
C ALA A 45 11.01 25.51 -18.56
N ASP A 46 11.29 25.15 -19.83
CA ASP A 46 11.03 26.00 -20.99
C ASP A 46 9.54 25.98 -21.39
N LYS A 47 8.75 26.86 -20.76
CA LYS A 47 7.31 27.04 -21.02
C LYS A 47 6.98 27.43 -22.47
N SER A 48 7.96 27.80 -23.29
CA SER A 48 7.74 28.18 -24.69
C SER A 48 7.69 27.00 -25.66
N ARG A 49 8.17 25.81 -25.24
CA ARG A 49 8.14 24.61 -26.09
C ARG A 49 6.72 24.14 -26.33
N ARG A 50 6.46 23.69 -27.57
CA ARG A 50 5.16 23.15 -27.99
C ARG A 50 4.68 22.00 -27.09
N SER A 51 5.60 21.14 -26.64
CA SER A 51 5.32 20.04 -25.71
C SER A 51 4.83 20.48 -24.33
N PHE A 52 5.13 21.71 -23.92
CA PHE A 52 4.79 22.25 -22.59
C PHE A 52 3.74 23.36 -22.64
N ARG A 53 3.26 23.73 -23.84
CA ARG A 53 2.36 24.88 -24.04
C ARG A 53 0.99 24.74 -23.36
N ASN A 54 0.57 23.51 -23.10
CA ASN A 54 -0.67 23.18 -22.37
C ASN A 54 -0.39 22.47 -21.04
N TRP A 55 0.87 22.48 -20.56
CA TRP A 55 1.24 21.92 -19.26
C TRP A 55 1.34 23.05 -18.25
N PHE A 56 0.23 23.29 -17.54
CA PHE A 56 0.15 24.31 -16.51
C PHE A 56 0.56 23.71 -15.17
N THR A 57 1.75 24.09 -14.67
CA THR A 57 2.22 23.72 -13.34
C THR A 57 2.23 24.92 -12.41
N SER A 58 1.82 24.71 -11.17
CA SER A 58 1.90 25.67 -10.06
C SER A 58 3.01 25.29 -9.08
N GLY A 59 3.50 26.26 -8.32
CA GLY A 59 4.51 26.05 -7.27
C GLY A 59 3.88 26.13 -5.89
N ASN A 60 2.82 25.35 -5.66
CA ASN A 60 2.05 25.40 -4.41
C ASN A 60 2.75 24.61 -3.29
N SER A 61 2.30 24.83 -2.05
CA SER A 61 2.69 23.99 -0.91
C SER A 61 2.12 22.57 -1.06
N ALA A 62 2.63 21.63 -0.27
CA ALA A 62 2.16 20.24 -0.31
C ALA A 62 0.67 20.12 0.07
N ASP A 63 0.24 20.89 1.07
CA ASP A 63 -1.16 20.89 1.51
C ASP A 63 -2.08 21.58 0.51
N ASP A 64 -1.63 22.67 -0.13
CA ASP A 64 -2.43 23.39 -1.14
C ASP A 64 -2.66 22.56 -2.41
N ASP A 65 -1.70 21.70 -2.78
CA ASP A 65 -1.87 20.76 -3.90
C ASP A 65 -2.77 19.58 -3.53
N LEU A 66 -2.68 19.06 -2.30
CA LEU A 66 -3.35 17.82 -1.91
C LEU A 66 -4.75 18.02 -1.34
N LEU A 67 -4.93 18.97 -0.41
CA LEU A 67 -6.16 19.07 0.39
C LEU A 67 -7.42 19.31 -0.45
N PRO A 68 -7.41 20.15 -1.51
CA PRO A 68 -8.58 20.34 -2.36
C PRO A 68 -8.99 19.06 -3.11
N ASP A 69 -8.02 18.26 -3.54
CA ASP A 69 -8.24 17.07 -4.37
C ASP A 69 -8.49 15.80 -3.54
N LEU A 70 -8.04 15.79 -2.28
CA LEU A 70 -8.07 14.63 -1.40
C LEU A 70 -9.45 13.96 -1.26
N PRO A 71 -10.59 14.68 -1.09
CA PRO A 71 -11.90 14.04 -1.02
C PRO A 71 -12.23 13.22 -2.27
N THR A 72 -12.00 13.77 -3.46
CA THR A 72 -12.26 13.09 -4.73
C THR A 72 -11.29 11.92 -4.95
N LEU A 73 -10.01 12.09 -4.61
CA LEU A 73 -9.02 11.01 -4.67
C LEU A 73 -9.44 9.81 -3.80
N ARG A 74 -9.97 10.05 -2.60
CA ARG A 74 -10.48 8.98 -1.72
C ARG A 74 -11.70 8.29 -2.30
N GLU A 75 -12.67 9.05 -2.81
CA GLU A 75 -13.87 8.49 -3.43
C GLU A 75 -13.52 7.58 -4.61
N HIS A 76 -12.66 8.06 -5.51
CA HIS A 76 -12.19 7.28 -6.65
C HIS A 76 -11.38 6.05 -6.23
N SER A 77 -10.47 6.18 -5.26
CA SER A 77 -9.69 5.06 -4.74
C SER A 77 -10.56 3.96 -4.13
N ARG A 78 -11.59 4.35 -3.35
CA ARG A 78 -12.57 3.41 -2.77
C ARG A 78 -13.45 2.76 -3.83
N ASP A 79 -13.86 3.50 -4.87
CA ASP A 79 -14.62 2.94 -6.00
C ASP A 79 -13.79 1.90 -6.75
N LEU A 80 -12.55 2.23 -7.12
CA LEU A 80 -11.63 1.29 -7.77
C LEU A 80 -11.38 0.05 -6.92
N MET A 81 -11.22 0.20 -5.61
CA MET A 81 -11.07 -0.94 -4.70
C MET A 81 -12.29 -1.88 -4.71
N ARG A 82 -13.51 -1.36 -4.92
CA ARG A 82 -14.76 -2.14 -4.96
C ARG A 82 -15.00 -2.77 -6.33
N ASN A 83 -14.65 -2.07 -7.39
CA ASN A 83 -15.16 -2.34 -8.74
C ASN A 83 -14.08 -2.72 -9.77
N ALA A 84 -12.80 -2.36 -9.54
CA ALA A 84 -11.71 -2.60 -10.49
C ALA A 84 -10.78 -3.74 -10.00
N PRO A 85 -10.82 -4.94 -10.60
CA PRO A 85 -10.09 -6.11 -10.12
C PRO A 85 -8.59 -5.91 -9.96
N LEU A 86 -7.97 -5.15 -10.86
CA LEU A 86 -6.54 -4.85 -10.80
C LEU A 86 -6.18 -3.99 -9.59
N ALA A 87 -7.01 -2.98 -9.28
CA ALA A 87 -6.81 -2.10 -8.13
C ALA A 87 -6.97 -2.89 -6.81
N THR A 88 -8.01 -3.71 -6.73
CA THR A 88 -8.23 -4.63 -5.60
C THR A 88 -7.05 -5.58 -5.42
N GLY A 89 -6.58 -6.19 -6.51
CA GLY A 89 -5.44 -7.09 -6.52
C GLY A 89 -4.15 -6.42 -6.07
N ALA A 90 -3.88 -5.20 -6.56
CA ALA A 90 -2.69 -4.44 -6.20
C ALA A 90 -2.62 -4.17 -4.69
N ILE A 91 -3.66 -3.55 -4.11
CA ILE A 91 -3.68 -3.24 -2.67
C ILE A 91 -3.62 -4.52 -1.84
N ASN A 92 -4.38 -5.57 -2.20
CA ASN A 92 -4.36 -6.83 -1.47
C ASN A 92 -2.98 -7.47 -1.48
N THR A 93 -2.27 -7.46 -2.62
CA THR A 93 -0.89 -7.95 -2.71
C THR A 93 0.03 -7.19 -1.76
N VAL A 94 -0.06 -5.86 -1.68
CA VAL A 94 0.74 -5.07 -0.73
C VAL A 94 0.37 -5.40 0.71
N VAL A 95 -0.92 -5.41 1.06
CA VAL A 95 -1.39 -5.69 2.43
C VAL A 95 -0.97 -7.09 2.89
N THR A 96 -1.18 -8.12 2.06
CA THR A 96 -0.83 -9.50 2.38
C THR A 96 0.67 -9.68 2.59
N ASN A 97 1.54 -9.06 1.78
CA ASN A 97 2.98 -9.25 1.95
C ASN A 97 3.60 -8.35 3.04
N VAL A 98 2.98 -7.20 3.34
CA VAL A 98 3.47 -6.29 4.38
C VAL A 98 3.04 -6.74 5.77
N VAL A 99 1.74 -6.95 5.97
CA VAL A 99 1.12 -7.28 7.26
C VAL A 99 0.98 -8.79 7.43
N GLY A 100 0.50 -9.47 6.39
CA GLY A 100 0.31 -10.93 6.43
C GLY A 100 -0.66 -11.36 7.52
N THR A 101 -0.25 -12.32 8.33
CA THR A 101 -1.01 -12.78 9.51
C THR A 101 -1.02 -11.80 10.69
N GLY A 102 -0.26 -10.70 10.60
CA GLY A 102 -0.04 -9.73 11.67
C GLY A 102 1.43 -9.66 12.05
N LEU A 103 1.89 -8.46 12.41
CA LEU A 103 3.23 -8.24 12.91
C LEU A 103 3.29 -8.61 14.39
N VAL A 104 4.08 -9.64 14.68
CA VAL A 104 4.33 -10.14 16.03
C VAL A 104 5.46 -9.34 16.67
N MET A 105 5.25 -8.95 17.93
CA MET A 105 6.25 -8.25 18.73
C MET A 105 7.18 -9.28 19.38
N GLN A 106 8.47 -9.15 19.13
CA GLN A 106 9.53 -9.82 19.88
C GLN A 106 10.28 -8.78 20.68
N SER A 107 10.38 -8.99 21.99
CA SER A 107 11.04 -8.04 22.88
C SER A 107 12.56 -8.15 22.69
N HIS A 108 13.25 -7.02 22.57
CA HIS A 108 14.71 -6.92 22.43
C HIS A 108 15.20 -5.72 23.23
N ILE A 109 15.28 -5.89 24.56
CA ILE A 109 15.70 -4.83 25.47
C ILE A 109 17.22 -4.60 25.42
N ASP A 110 17.67 -3.39 25.73
CA ASP A 110 19.09 -3.10 25.93
C ASP A 110 19.53 -3.57 27.33
N SER A 111 19.72 -4.88 27.47
CA SER A 111 20.09 -5.53 28.73
C SER A 111 21.38 -4.99 29.32
N LYS A 112 22.34 -4.61 28.48
CA LYS A 112 23.63 -4.03 28.90
C LYS A 112 23.44 -2.68 29.55
N TYR A 113 22.65 -1.79 28.93
CA TYR A 113 22.33 -0.49 29.52
C TYR A 113 21.52 -0.63 30.82
N LEU A 114 20.61 -1.60 30.87
CA LEU A 114 19.77 -1.88 32.03
C LEU A 114 20.52 -2.61 33.18
N GLY A 115 21.75 -3.05 32.95
CA GLY A 115 22.54 -3.79 33.93
C GLY A 115 21.99 -5.18 34.26
N LEU A 116 21.28 -5.80 33.31
CA LEU A 116 20.71 -7.14 33.46
C LEU A 116 21.66 -8.21 32.95
N THR A 117 21.63 -9.38 33.59
CA THR A 117 22.24 -10.59 33.01
C THR A 117 21.41 -11.09 31.82
N GLU A 118 22.01 -11.92 30.96
CA GLU A 118 21.30 -12.52 29.82
C GLU A 118 20.06 -13.32 30.26
N ASP A 119 20.17 -14.09 31.35
CA ASP A 119 19.04 -14.87 31.90
C ASP A 119 17.91 -13.97 32.42
N GLN A 120 18.25 -12.87 33.09
CA GLN A 120 17.28 -11.91 33.60
C GLN A 120 16.55 -11.19 32.45
N ALA A 121 17.30 -10.79 31.42
CA ALA A 121 16.74 -10.17 30.23
C ALA A 121 15.80 -11.14 29.50
N ALA A 122 16.23 -12.39 29.28
CA ALA A 122 15.43 -13.40 28.61
C ALA A 122 14.14 -13.71 29.39
N GLU A 123 14.17 -13.81 30.72
CA GLU A 123 12.96 -14.00 31.51
C GLU A 123 12.02 -12.80 31.43
N TRP A 124 12.55 -11.58 31.50
CA TRP A 124 11.76 -10.36 31.35
C TRP A 124 11.10 -10.28 29.96
N GLN A 125 11.85 -10.59 28.90
CA GLN A 125 11.35 -10.61 27.52
C GLN A 125 10.20 -11.61 27.38
N ARG A 126 10.37 -12.86 27.85
CA ARG A 126 9.31 -13.89 27.83
C ARG A 126 8.07 -13.46 28.62
N GLN A 127 8.24 -12.86 29.79
CA GLN A 127 7.11 -12.36 30.59
C GLN A 127 6.37 -11.25 29.86
N THR A 128 7.11 -10.29 29.29
CA THR A 128 6.55 -9.13 28.60
C THR A 128 5.82 -9.53 27.32
N GLU A 129 6.39 -10.45 26.54
CA GLU A 129 5.74 -10.99 25.34
C GLU A 129 4.46 -11.76 25.67
N ARG A 130 4.46 -12.57 26.75
CA ARG A 130 3.25 -13.25 27.24
C ARG A 130 2.17 -12.24 27.64
N GLU A 131 2.56 -11.20 28.36
CA GLU A 131 1.63 -10.18 28.84
C GLU A 131 1.11 -9.31 27.68
N PHE A 132 1.95 -9.01 26.68
CA PHE A 132 1.53 -8.30 25.47
C PHE A 132 0.53 -9.12 24.66
N ARG A 133 0.72 -10.44 24.52
CA ARG A 133 -0.24 -11.32 23.85
C ARG A 133 -1.61 -11.31 24.52
N LEU A 134 -1.69 -11.25 25.86
CA LEU A 134 -2.96 -11.11 26.58
C LEU A 134 -3.75 -9.89 26.09
N TRP A 135 -3.07 -8.77 25.86
CA TRP A 135 -3.68 -7.55 25.34
C TRP A 135 -3.95 -7.61 23.82
N ALA A 136 -2.95 -8.03 23.05
CA ALA A 136 -2.96 -7.97 21.59
C ALA A 136 -3.88 -9.00 20.94
N GLU A 137 -4.01 -10.21 21.49
CA GLU A 137 -4.83 -11.29 20.92
C GLU A 137 -6.31 -11.16 21.29
N ASN A 138 -6.63 -10.45 22.38
CA ASN A 138 -8.00 -10.29 22.86
C ASN A 138 -8.63 -8.98 22.38
N ARG A 139 -9.64 -9.07 21.52
CA ARG A 139 -10.41 -7.93 21.00
C ARG A 139 -11.03 -7.04 22.09
N PHE A 140 -11.36 -7.59 23.26
CA PHE A 140 -11.90 -6.79 24.37
C PHE A 140 -10.82 -5.98 25.10
N GLU A 141 -9.56 -6.43 25.02
CA GLU A 141 -8.41 -5.77 25.66
C GLU A 141 -7.83 -4.65 24.80
N CYS A 142 -7.71 -4.85 23.48
CA CYS A 142 -7.03 -3.89 22.61
C CYS A 142 -7.97 -2.97 21.82
N ASP A 143 -9.18 -3.38 21.46
CA ASP A 143 -10.04 -2.60 20.55
C ASP A 143 -11.13 -1.81 21.28
N ALA A 144 -11.19 -0.50 21.00
CA ALA A 144 -12.20 0.38 21.56
C ALA A 144 -13.62 -0.02 21.13
N THR A 145 -13.77 -0.67 19.98
CA THR A 145 -15.07 -1.19 19.50
C THR A 145 -15.31 -2.65 19.88
N SER A 146 -14.30 -3.32 20.44
CA SER A 146 -14.32 -4.76 20.73
C SER A 146 -14.71 -5.62 19.54
N THR A 147 -14.19 -5.33 18.34
CA THR A 147 -14.46 -6.08 17.10
C THR A 147 -13.25 -6.85 16.59
N GLN A 148 -12.06 -6.27 16.71
CA GLN A 148 -10.83 -6.80 16.15
C GLN A 148 -9.76 -6.97 17.22
N ASN A 149 -8.86 -7.94 17.05
CA ASN A 149 -7.64 -8.01 17.83
C ASN A 149 -6.58 -7.05 17.24
N PHE A 150 -5.44 -6.88 17.92
CA PHE A 150 -4.44 -5.90 17.51
C PHE A 150 -3.84 -6.22 16.13
N TYR A 151 -3.65 -7.50 15.80
CA TYR A 151 -3.15 -7.93 14.49
C TYR A 151 -4.10 -7.57 13.35
N ALA A 152 -5.41 -7.78 13.52
CA ALA A 152 -6.41 -7.34 12.55
C ALA A 152 -6.50 -5.81 12.45
N GLN A 153 -6.24 -5.08 13.54
CA GLN A 153 -6.15 -3.61 13.51
C GLN A 153 -4.93 -3.12 12.72
N GLN A 154 -3.80 -3.82 12.75
CA GLN A 154 -2.63 -3.49 11.93
C GLN A 154 -2.99 -3.54 10.43
N GLU A 155 -3.71 -4.60 10.00
CA GLU A 155 -4.19 -4.70 8.62
C GLU A 155 -5.15 -3.55 8.29
N LEU A 156 -6.13 -3.28 9.15
CA LEU A 156 -7.11 -2.21 8.94
C LEU A 156 -6.43 -0.84 8.83
N MET A 157 -5.47 -0.54 9.70
CA MET A 157 -4.70 0.69 9.68
C MET A 157 -3.89 0.82 8.39
N PHE A 158 -3.13 -0.22 8.03
CA PHE A 158 -2.31 -0.20 6.83
C PHE A 158 -3.14 -0.08 5.56
N ARG A 159 -4.21 -0.88 5.44
CA ARG A 159 -5.15 -0.82 4.31
C ARG A 159 -5.83 0.53 4.21
N SER A 160 -6.27 1.11 5.34
CA SER A 160 -6.90 2.44 5.35
C SER A 160 -5.92 3.53 4.90
N ALA A 161 -4.66 3.47 5.33
CA ALA A 161 -3.63 4.39 4.85
C ALA A 161 -3.37 4.25 3.34
N LEU A 162 -3.45 3.04 2.77
CA LEU A 162 -3.30 2.86 1.32
C LEU A 162 -4.53 3.35 0.53
N VAL A 163 -5.73 2.99 0.97
CA VAL A 163 -6.97 3.29 0.24
C VAL A 163 -7.39 4.75 0.39
N ASN A 164 -7.32 5.29 1.61
CA ASN A 164 -7.77 6.64 1.92
C ASN A 164 -6.62 7.66 1.93
N GLY A 165 -5.37 7.21 1.82
CA GLY A 165 -4.16 8.02 1.96
C GLY A 165 -3.70 8.18 3.40
N ASP A 166 -4.63 8.23 4.36
CA ASP A 166 -4.33 8.29 5.78
C ASP A 166 -5.41 7.63 6.65
N VAL A 167 -5.06 7.42 7.92
CA VAL A 167 -5.96 6.93 8.96
C VAL A 167 -5.48 7.40 10.33
N LEU A 168 -6.42 7.60 11.24
CA LEU A 168 -6.14 7.94 12.63
C LEU A 168 -6.34 6.72 13.53
N SER A 169 -5.49 6.61 14.55
CA SER A 169 -5.73 5.79 15.72
C SER A 169 -5.74 6.70 16.95
N ILE A 170 -6.85 6.71 17.66
CA ILE A 170 -6.97 7.37 18.97
C ILE A 170 -6.74 6.30 20.03
N LEU A 171 -6.02 6.64 21.09
CA LEU A 171 -5.66 5.73 22.19
C LEU A 171 -6.43 6.06 23.48
N PRO A 172 -7.77 5.87 23.54
CA PRO A 172 -8.52 6.18 24.75
C PRO A 172 -8.17 5.25 25.90
N SER A 173 -8.37 5.73 27.13
CA SER A 173 -8.39 4.89 28.33
C SER A 173 -9.86 4.51 28.61
N ARG A 174 -10.20 3.24 28.36
CA ARG A 174 -11.54 2.68 28.55
C ARG A 174 -11.42 1.32 29.23
N GLN A 175 -11.60 1.29 30.54
CA GLN A 175 -11.63 0.05 31.31
C GLN A 175 -12.96 -0.68 31.11
N LEU A 176 -12.91 -1.95 30.68
CA LEU A 176 -14.07 -2.83 30.59
C LEU A 176 -14.04 -3.86 31.73
N PRO A 177 -15.21 -4.36 32.19
CA PRO A 177 -15.26 -5.44 33.17
C PRO A 177 -14.53 -6.69 32.66
N GLY A 178 -13.68 -7.27 33.52
CA GLY A 178 -12.91 -8.48 33.19
C GLY A 178 -11.68 -8.26 32.30
N CYS A 179 -11.40 -7.03 31.86
CA CYS A 179 -10.19 -6.69 31.11
C CYS A 179 -9.05 -6.27 32.06
N ALA A 180 -7.82 -6.62 31.71
CA ALA A 180 -6.60 -6.24 32.42
C ALA A 180 -6.13 -4.82 32.11
N TYR A 181 -6.46 -4.30 30.92
CA TYR A 181 -5.98 -3.01 30.44
C TYR A 181 -7.13 -2.06 30.06
N ALA A 182 -6.90 -0.77 30.34
CA ALA A 182 -7.75 0.31 29.92
C ALA A 182 -7.34 0.88 28.55
N LEU A 183 -6.06 0.81 28.15
CA LEU A 183 -5.64 1.22 26.81
C LEU A 183 -6.43 0.47 25.73
N LYS A 184 -7.15 1.23 24.92
CA LYS A 184 -7.75 0.76 23.68
C LYS A 184 -7.18 1.50 22.49
N VAL A 185 -7.23 0.87 21.34
CA VAL A 185 -6.97 1.43 20.02
C VAL A 185 -8.33 1.66 19.36
N GLN A 186 -8.60 2.90 18.98
CA GLN A 186 -9.77 3.29 18.23
C GLN A 186 -9.35 3.76 16.85
N VAL A 187 -9.62 2.94 15.83
CA VAL A 187 -9.37 3.31 14.44
C VAL A 187 -10.45 4.29 13.97
N VAL A 188 -10.02 5.40 13.39
CA VAL A 188 -10.86 6.47 12.88
C VAL A 188 -10.49 6.75 11.43
N GLU A 189 -11.48 6.69 10.56
CA GLU A 189 -11.34 6.97 9.14
C GLU A 189 -10.89 8.42 8.88
N GLY A 190 -9.99 8.61 7.92
CA GLY A 190 -9.39 9.90 7.57
C GLY A 190 -10.39 10.99 7.20
N ASP A 191 -11.60 10.65 6.74
CA ASP A 191 -12.67 11.59 6.39
C ASP A 191 -13.21 12.32 7.62
N ARG A 192 -13.13 11.68 8.79
CA ARG A 192 -13.51 12.31 10.05
C ARG A 192 -12.44 13.29 10.55
N LEU A 193 -11.21 13.20 10.06
CA LEU A 193 -10.18 14.22 10.29
C LEU A 193 -10.44 15.39 9.34
N ALA A 194 -11.08 16.44 9.85
CA ALA A 194 -11.55 17.56 9.05
C ALA A 194 -11.49 18.88 9.84
N THR A 195 -11.28 19.98 9.12
CA THR A 195 -11.23 21.31 9.73
C THR A 195 -12.64 21.74 10.17
N PRO A 196 -12.85 22.10 11.44
CA PRO A 196 -14.11 22.64 11.91
C PRO A 196 -14.52 23.90 11.10
N PRO A 197 -15.82 24.13 10.84
CA PRO A 197 -16.28 25.27 10.03
C PRO A 197 -15.82 26.65 10.54
N ASP A 198 -15.67 26.81 11.85
CA ASP A 198 -15.19 28.02 12.52
C ASP A 198 -13.67 28.20 12.42
N MET A 199 -12.92 27.17 12.00
CA MET A 199 -11.46 27.17 11.89
C MET A 199 -10.94 27.17 10.45
N VAL A 200 -11.81 27.29 9.44
CA VAL A 200 -11.43 27.25 8.01
C VAL A 200 -10.43 28.35 7.63
N ALA A 201 -10.52 29.52 8.27
CA ALA A 201 -9.60 30.65 8.05
C ALA A 201 -8.33 30.58 8.92
N SER A 202 -8.16 29.53 9.72
CA SER A 202 -7.00 29.38 10.61
C SER A 202 -5.73 29.14 9.80
N THR A 203 -4.65 29.83 10.16
CA THR A 203 -3.31 29.59 9.59
C THR A 203 -2.60 28.42 10.24
N LYS A 204 -3.22 27.76 11.23
CA LYS A 204 -2.64 26.65 12.01
C LYS A 204 -3.39 25.32 11.87
N VAL A 205 -4.54 25.30 11.20
CA VAL A 205 -5.38 24.10 11.06
C VAL A 205 -5.57 23.76 9.59
N PHE A 206 -5.04 22.61 9.17
CA PHE A 206 -5.01 22.16 7.78
C PHE A 206 -5.61 20.77 7.68
N GLY A 207 -6.74 20.64 6.98
CA GLY A 207 -7.43 19.35 6.83
C GLY A 207 -7.68 18.65 8.17
N GLY A 208 -8.04 19.38 9.22
CA GLY A 208 -8.25 18.86 10.58
C GLY A 208 -6.98 18.62 11.42
N VAL A 209 -5.79 18.85 10.88
CA VAL A 209 -4.51 18.76 11.61
C VAL A 209 -4.13 20.13 12.14
N GLU A 210 -3.96 20.28 13.45
CA GLU A 210 -3.51 21.51 14.10
C GLU A 210 -2.00 21.45 14.38
N VAL A 211 -1.27 22.50 14.00
CA VAL A 211 0.19 22.57 14.12
C VAL A 211 0.71 23.71 14.99
N ASP A 212 1.91 23.52 15.53
CA ASP A 212 2.69 24.58 16.16
C ASP A 212 3.49 25.41 15.15
N ASP A 213 4.29 26.36 15.66
CA ASP A 213 5.10 27.27 14.84
C ASP A 213 6.27 26.56 14.13
N PHE A 214 6.63 25.33 14.55
CA PHE A 214 7.59 24.47 13.86
C PHE A 214 6.92 23.55 12.83
N GLY A 215 5.59 23.59 12.72
CA GLY A 215 4.81 22.73 11.83
C GLY A 215 4.56 21.33 12.40
N ALA A 216 4.89 21.07 13.67
CA ALA A 216 4.61 19.78 14.31
C ALA A 216 3.14 19.67 14.70
N THR A 217 2.55 18.49 14.53
CA THR A 217 1.15 18.24 14.90
C THR A 217 0.97 18.24 16.41
N VAL A 218 0.15 19.18 16.91
CA VAL A 218 -0.16 19.31 18.34
C VAL A 218 -1.53 18.74 18.70
N ALA A 219 -2.49 18.81 17.78
CA ALA A 219 -3.83 18.27 17.96
C ALA A 219 -4.46 17.87 16.62
N VAL A 220 -5.49 17.04 16.71
CA VAL A 220 -6.35 16.69 15.58
C VAL A 220 -7.81 17.03 15.88
N HIS A 221 -8.56 17.42 14.85
CA HIS A 221 -9.97 17.72 14.93
C HIS A 221 -10.76 16.59 14.28
N VAL A 222 -11.49 15.83 15.10
CA VAL A 222 -12.19 14.62 14.67
C VAL A 222 -13.70 14.84 14.73
N ALA A 223 -14.36 14.75 13.58
CA ALA A 223 -15.81 14.78 13.49
C ALA A 223 -16.43 13.57 14.23
N ASN A 224 -17.52 13.78 14.96
CA ASN A 224 -18.23 12.74 15.70
C ASN A 224 -18.82 11.62 14.80
N ARG A 225 -18.98 11.88 13.50
CA ARG A 225 -19.43 10.93 12.48
C ARG A 225 -18.81 11.23 11.12
N HIS A 226 -18.93 10.30 10.16
CA HIS A 226 -18.50 10.53 8.79
C HIS A 226 -19.24 11.75 8.19
N PRO A 227 -18.55 12.72 7.55
CA PRO A 227 -19.19 13.92 7.00
C PRO A 227 -20.32 13.62 6.01
N SER A 228 -20.13 12.61 5.17
CA SER A 228 -21.12 12.13 4.19
C SER A 228 -22.06 11.04 4.71
N ALA A 229 -22.20 10.87 6.04
CA ALA A 229 -23.09 9.85 6.61
C ALA A 229 -24.56 10.06 6.19
N LEU A 230 -25.28 8.97 5.90
CA LEU A 230 -26.70 9.01 5.53
C LEU A 230 -27.57 9.70 6.59
N ALA A 231 -28.66 10.34 6.14
CA ALA A 231 -29.58 11.13 6.95
C ALA A 231 -30.24 10.41 8.15
N ARG A 232 -30.09 9.08 8.27
CA ARG A 232 -30.49 8.30 9.46
C ARG A 232 -29.70 8.71 10.70
N VAL A 233 -28.52 9.30 10.54
CA VAL A 233 -27.74 9.93 11.61
C VAL A 233 -28.11 11.41 11.66
N ARG A 234 -29.16 11.77 12.43
CA ARG A 234 -29.62 13.17 12.59
C ARG A 234 -28.70 13.96 13.54
N GLY A 235 -28.65 15.28 13.39
CA GLY A 235 -27.91 16.23 14.26
C GLY A 235 -26.82 17.00 13.52
N THR A 236 -26.28 18.06 14.13
CA THR A 236 -25.12 18.80 13.61
C THR A 236 -23.84 17.98 13.83
N ILE A 237 -22.90 18.01 12.89
CA ILE A 237 -21.58 17.39 13.08
C ILE A 237 -20.83 18.22 14.13
N SER A 238 -20.42 17.58 15.22
CA SER A 238 -19.53 18.17 16.22
C SER A 238 -18.10 17.66 16.00
N TYR A 239 -17.13 18.47 16.40
CA TYR A 239 -15.71 18.15 16.24
C TYR A 239 -15.05 18.09 17.62
N ASP A 240 -14.38 16.99 17.89
CA ASP A 240 -13.59 16.80 19.09
C ASP A 240 -12.14 17.17 18.79
N ARG A 241 -11.59 18.15 19.51
CA ARG A 241 -10.17 18.48 19.46
C ARG A 241 -9.42 17.54 20.40
N ILE A 242 -8.54 16.70 19.84
CA ILE A 242 -7.79 15.70 20.57
C ILE A 242 -6.29 16.04 20.50
N PRO A 243 -5.64 16.41 21.62
CA PRO A 243 -4.20 16.62 21.66
C PRO A 243 -3.44 15.34 21.30
N VAL A 244 -2.38 15.45 20.48
CA VAL A 244 -1.56 14.28 20.08
C VAL A 244 -0.86 13.66 21.29
N ARG A 245 -0.44 14.49 22.25
CA ARG A 245 0.17 14.07 23.50
C ARG A 245 -0.65 14.58 24.68
N GLY A 246 -0.77 13.78 25.73
CA GLY A 246 -1.38 14.17 26.99
C GLY A 246 -0.55 15.23 27.71
N GLU A 247 -1.19 16.29 28.19
CA GLU A 247 -0.53 17.47 28.78
C GLU A 247 0.28 17.13 30.04
N GLN A 248 -0.19 16.16 30.84
CA GLN A 248 0.44 15.81 32.13
C GLN A 248 1.55 14.77 31.99
N THR A 249 1.33 13.73 31.18
CA THR A 249 2.21 12.55 31.13
C THR A 249 3.02 12.45 29.85
N GLY A 250 2.75 13.31 28.87
CA GLY A 250 3.34 13.21 27.53
C GLY A 250 2.93 11.94 26.76
N ARG A 251 1.97 11.16 27.28
CA ARG A 251 1.44 9.93 26.66
C ARG A 251 0.89 10.24 25.28
N ILE A 252 1.17 9.38 24.30
CA ILE A 252 0.59 9.49 22.97
C ILE A 252 -0.90 9.17 23.05
N ASN A 253 -1.73 10.09 22.58
CA ASN A 253 -3.18 9.92 22.50
C ASN A 253 -3.63 9.68 21.05
N VAL A 254 -2.85 10.13 20.07
CA VAL A 254 -3.21 10.04 18.65
C VAL A 254 -2.00 9.58 17.85
N ILE A 255 -2.24 8.62 16.97
CA ILE A 255 -1.32 8.19 15.92
C ILE A 255 -1.97 8.51 14.58
N HIS A 256 -1.31 9.33 13.76
CA HIS A 256 -1.77 9.65 12.41
C HIS A 256 -0.87 8.94 11.40
N LEU A 257 -1.39 7.89 10.79
CA LEU A 257 -0.63 7.02 9.90
C LEU A 257 -0.83 7.45 8.45
N PHE A 258 0.23 7.98 7.83
CA PHE A 258 0.29 8.28 6.39
C PHE A 258 1.74 8.34 5.89
N LYS A 259 1.96 8.09 4.59
CA LYS A 259 3.29 8.28 3.98
C LYS A 259 3.44 9.75 3.59
N ARG A 260 4.36 10.44 4.26
CA ARG A 260 4.75 11.81 3.91
C ARG A 260 5.69 11.78 2.70
N LEU A 261 5.30 12.44 1.60
CA LEU A 261 6.07 12.50 0.36
C LEU A 261 6.74 13.87 0.15
N ARG A 262 6.15 14.92 0.70
CA ARG A 262 6.70 16.28 0.66
C ARG A 262 6.87 16.84 2.08
N PRO A 263 7.85 17.75 2.29
CA PRO A 263 7.85 18.62 3.45
C PRO A 263 6.50 19.36 3.58
N ASP A 264 6.14 19.69 4.81
CA ASP A 264 4.87 20.32 5.22
C ASP A 264 3.56 19.60 4.81
N GLN A 265 3.62 18.40 4.25
CA GLN A 265 2.43 17.59 3.98
C GLN A 265 1.83 17.07 5.30
N ARG A 266 0.57 17.44 5.58
CA ARG A 266 -0.15 17.07 6.82
C ARG A 266 -1.15 15.94 6.62
N ARG A 267 -1.53 15.64 5.37
CA ARG A 267 -2.44 14.54 5.03
C ARG A 267 -1.78 13.60 4.03
N GLY A 268 -2.19 12.33 4.03
CA GLY A 268 -1.70 11.37 3.05
C GLY A 268 -2.55 11.31 1.80
N GLU A 269 -1.92 11.02 0.66
CA GLU A 269 -2.59 10.73 -0.60
C GLU A 269 -2.83 9.22 -0.77
N PRO A 270 -3.97 8.79 -1.33
CA PRO A 270 -4.22 7.38 -1.64
C PRO A 270 -3.11 6.77 -2.49
N TYR A 271 -2.73 5.53 -2.21
CA TYR A 271 -1.70 4.80 -2.95
C TYR A 271 -2.03 4.65 -4.44
N LEU A 272 -3.31 4.58 -4.79
CA LEU A 272 -3.77 4.49 -6.17
C LEU A 272 -3.83 5.85 -6.90
N ALA A 273 -3.65 6.98 -6.20
CA ALA A 273 -3.77 8.33 -6.76
C ALA A 273 -3.08 8.53 -8.13
N PRO A 274 -1.81 8.13 -8.33
CA PRO A 274 -1.12 8.33 -9.62
C PRO A 274 -1.65 7.44 -10.76
N VAL A 275 -2.44 6.40 -10.47
CA VAL A 275 -2.91 5.40 -11.45
C VAL A 275 -4.43 5.34 -11.58
N ILE A 276 -5.18 6.22 -10.92
CA ILE A 276 -6.66 6.24 -10.97
C ILE A 276 -7.16 6.34 -12.41
N GLU A 277 -6.66 7.31 -13.18
CA GLU A 277 -7.09 7.51 -14.56
C GLU A 277 -6.69 6.34 -15.47
N PRO A 278 -5.42 5.86 -15.50
CA PRO A 278 -5.05 4.67 -16.25
C PRO A 278 -5.89 3.45 -15.92
N LEU A 279 -6.20 3.20 -14.64
CA LEU A 279 -7.07 2.11 -14.21
C LEU A 279 -8.47 2.25 -14.80
N LYS A 280 -9.06 3.46 -14.73
CA LYS A 280 -10.39 3.70 -15.27
C LYS A 280 -10.45 3.58 -16.79
N GLN A 281 -9.40 4.01 -17.49
CA GLN A 281 -9.29 3.85 -18.94
C GLN A 281 -9.14 2.37 -19.33
N LEU A 282 -8.37 1.60 -18.55
CA LEU A 282 -8.21 0.15 -18.77
C LEU A 282 -9.52 -0.61 -18.59
N ASP A 283 -10.31 -0.29 -17.55
CA ASP A 283 -11.63 -0.88 -17.34
C ASP A 283 -12.55 -0.59 -18.54
N ARG A 284 -12.65 0.67 -18.97
CA ARG A 284 -13.47 1.06 -20.11
C ARG A 284 -13.05 0.39 -21.42
N TYR A 285 -11.74 0.25 -21.63
CA TYR A 285 -11.19 -0.45 -22.79
C TYR A 285 -11.56 -1.94 -22.76
N THR A 286 -11.41 -2.59 -21.61
CA THR A 286 -11.75 -4.00 -21.43
C THR A 286 -13.25 -4.25 -21.63
N GLU A 287 -14.11 -3.39 -21.09
CA GLU A 287 -15.56 -3.44 -21.31
C GLU A 287 -15.93 -3.28 -22.79
N ALA A 288 -15.31 -2.32 -23.48
CA ALA A 288 -15.54 -2.10 -24.90
C ALA A 288 -15.14 -3.31 -25.75
N GLU A 289 -14.02 -3.96 -25.43
CA GLU A 289 -13.54 -5.15 -26.13
C GLU A 289 -14.40 -6.38 -25.84
N ILE A 290 -14.88 -6.54 -24.61
CA ILE A 290 -15.88 -7.58 -24.28
C ILE A 290 -17.18 -7.32 -25.06
N MET A 291 -17.67 -6.09 -25.10
CA MET A 291 -18.88 -5.73 -25.84
C MET A 291 -18.70 -5.96 -27.35
N ALA A 292 -17.56 -5.58 -27.91
CA ALA A 292 -17.24 -5.84 -29.32
C ALA A 292 -17.22 -7.34 -29.62
N ALA A 293 -16.64 -8.16 -28.72
CA ALA A 293 -16.66 -9.61 -28.85
C ALA A 293 -18.08 -10.19 -28.77
N VAL A 294 -18.92 -9.66 -27.88
CA VAL A 294 -20.33 -10.06 -27.74
C VAL A 294 -21.12 -9.71 -29.02
N ILE A 295 -21.03 -8.47 -29.50
CA ILE A 295 -21.68 -8.02 -30.75
C ILE A 295 -21.19 -8.86 -31.93
N SER A 296 -19.90 -9.18 -32.00
CA SER A 296 -19.35 -10.02 -33.07
C SER A 296 -19.75 -11.49 -32.94
N GLY A 297 -20.15 -11.93 -31.75
CA GLY A 297 -20.80 -13.22 -31.53
C GLY A 297 -22.28 -13.22 -31.93
N MET A 298 -22.91 -12.05 -31.98
CA MET A 298 -24.29 -11.89 -32.43
C MET A 298 -24.33 -11.87 -33.98
N PHE A 299 -25.10 -12.79 -34.56
CA PHE A 299 -25.33 -12.79 -36.00
C PHE A 299 -26.34 -11.68 -36.33
N THR A 300 -25.87 -10.61 -36.98
CA THR A 300 -26.73 -9.48 -37.39
C THR A 300 -27.12 -9.64 -38.86
N VAL A 301 -28.41 -9.73 -39.14
CA VAL A 301 -28.98 -9.80 -40.49
C VAL A 301 -29.63 -8.47 -40.84
N PHE A 302 -29.17 -7.84 -41.92
CA PHE A 302 -29.85 -6.69 -42.51
C PHE A 302 -30.76 -7.19 -43.65
N VAL A 303 -32.00 -6.73 -43.63
CA VAL A 303 -33.02 -7.03 -44.64
C VAL A 303 -33.15 -5.83 -45.58
N GLU A 304 -32.66 -5.98 -46.81
CA GLU A 304 -32.83 -4.96 -47.85
C GLU A 304 -34.07 -5.25 -48.69
N HIS A 305 -34.95 -4.25 -48.82
CA HIS A 305 -36.13 -4.30 -49.70
C HIS A 305 -35.83 -3.50 -50.97
N SER A 306 -36.00 -4.13 -52.14
CA SER A 306 -35.95 -3.44 -53.43
C SER A 306 -37.21 -2.61 -53.64
N ALA A 307 -37.05 -1.34 -54.02
CA ALA A 307 -38.14 -0.37 -54.18
C ALA A 307 -39.00 -0.55 -55.46
N ASP A 308 -39.08 -1.76 -56.02
CA ASP A 308 -39.78 -2.04 -57.28
C ASP A 308 -40.98 -2.98 -57.16
N ASP A 309 -41.34 -3.43 -55.95
CA ASP A 309 -42.60 -4.13 -55.73
C ASP A 309 -43.66 -3.16 -55.16
N ALA A 310 -44.79 -3.11 -55.87
CA ALA A 310 -45.87 -2.15 -55.69
C ALA A 310 -46.28 -1.97 -54.22
N ALA A 311 -46.36 -0.71 -53.79
CA ALA A 311 -46.85 -0.32 -52.48
C ALA A 311 -48.19 -1.01 -52.15
N PRO A 312 -48.31 -1.79 -51.07
CA PRO A 312 -49.60 -2.17 -50.54
C PRO A 312 -50.23 -0.91 -49.93
N VAL A 313 -51.43 -0.58 -50.37
CA VAL A 313 -52.27 0.44 -49.74
C VAL A 313 -52.43 0.09 -48.26
N PRO A 314 -52.18 1.01 -47.31
CA PRO A 314 -52.31 0.70 -45.89
C PRO A 314 -53.81 0.49 -45.58
N ILE A 315 -54.17 -0.73 -45.19
CA ILE A 315 -55.43 -0.98 -44.50
C ILE A 315 -55.19 -0.59 -43.04
N GLU A 316 -55.80 0.52 -42.61
CA GLU A 316 -55.86 0.91 -41.20
C GLU A 316 -56.61 -0.16 -40.40
N SER A 317 -55.87 -1.10 -39.81
CA SER A 317 -56.35 -1.89 -38.67
C SER A 317 -55.75 -1.30 -37.40
N SER A 318 -56.62 -0.60 -36.67
CA SER A 318 -56.34 -0.05 -35.35
C SER A 318 -56.12 -1.17 -34.32
N ALA A 319 -54.86 -1.44 -34.00
CA ALA A 319 -54.44 -2.09 -32.75
C ALA A 319 -53.05 -1.56 -32.35
N PRO A 320 -52.92 -0.76 -31.27
CA PRO A 320 -51.63 -0.29 -30.81
C PRO A 320 -50.95 -1.41 -30.01
N GLY A 321 -50.01 -2.11 -30.63
CA GLY A 321 -49.17 -3.08 -29.94
C GLY A 321 -48.75 -4.24 -30.82
N SER A 322 -47.71 -4.02 -31.63
CA SER A 322 -46.80 -5.03 -32.21
C SER A 322 -46.22 -4.46 -33.52
N ALA A 323 -45.38 -3.43 -33.42
CA ALA A 323 -44.26 -3.42 -34.33
C ALA A 323 -43.44 -4.67 -33.97
N PRO A 324 -43.02 -5.54 -34.91
CA PRO A 324 -42.06 -6.57 -34.59
C PRO A 324 -40.79 -5.85 -34.16
N GLU A 325 -40.59 -5.73 -32.86
CA GLU A 325 -39.34 -5.26 -32.30
C GLU A 325 -38.32 -6.33 -32.67
N LEU A 326 -37.56 -6.09 -33.74
CA LEU A 326 -36.42 -6.93 -34.10
C LEU A 326 -35.38 -6.80 -32.98
N GLN A 327 -35.55 -7.62 -31.94
CA GLN A 327 -34.59 -7.74 -30.86
C GLN A 327 -33.41 -8.57 -31.38
N LEU A 328 -32.22 -7.98 -31.36
CA LEU A 328 -30.97 -8.68 -31.64
C LEU A 328 -30.80 -9.80 -30.60
N ALA A 329 -30.91 -11.06 -31.04
CA ALA A 329 -30.77 -12.23 -30.18
C ALA A 329 -29.74 -13.22 -30.77
N SER A 330 -28.99 -13.87 -29.89
CA SER A 330 -27.97 -14.85 -30.25
C SER A 330 -28.59 -16.03 -31.02
N GLY A 331 -28.29 -16.15 -32.31
CA GLY A 331 -28.69 -17.29 -33.16
C GLY A 331 -30.13 -17.26 -33.67
N ALA A 332 -30.80 -16.10 -33.66
CA ALA A 332 -32.14 -15.98 -34.24
C ALA A 332 -32.10 -16.06 -35.78
N ILE A 333 -32.87 -16.98 -36.35
CA ILE A 333 -33.18 -17.03 -37.79
C ILE A 333 -34.50 -16.29 -37.96
N ILE A 334 -34.47 -15.14 -38.63
CA ILE A 334 -35.66 -14.36 -38.96
C ILE A 334 -36.13 -14.79 -40.35
N ASP A 335 -37.40 -15.18 -40.48
CA ASP A 335 -38.01 -15.57 -41.75
C ASP A 335 -38.14 -14.33 -42.66
N LEU A 336 -37.82 -14.46 -43.95
CA LEU A 336 -37.69 -13.33 -44.88
C LEU A 336 -38.79 -13.37 -45.92
N GLU A 337 -39.42 -12.21 -46.15
CA GLU A 337 -40.42 -12.05 -47.20
C GLU A 337 -39.81 -12.20 -48.60
N GLN A 338 -40.62 -12.62 -49.56
CA GLN A 338 -40.20 -12.96 -50.93
C GLN A 338 -39.64 -11.71 -51.65
N GLY A 339 -38.33 -11.68 -51.90
CA GLY A 339 -37.63 -10.54 -52.54
C GLY A 339 -36.58 -9.86 -51.65
N ALA A 340 -36.54 -10.16 -50.34
CA ALA A 340 -35.56 -9.60 -49.41
C ALA A 340 -34.13 -10.16 -49.62
N LYS A 341 -33.13 -9.27 -49.61
CA LYS A 341 -31.71 -9.67 -49.62
C LYS A 341 -31.11 -9.58 -48.22
N VAL A 342 -30.36 -10.63 -47.84
CA VAL A 342 -29.59 -10.69 -46.60
C VAL A 342 -28.21 -10.08 -46.84
N ASN A 343 -27.93 -8.95 -46.20
CA ASN A 343 -26.57 -8.47 -46.03
C ASN A 343 -26.08 -8.81 -44.62
N THR A 344 -25.03 -9.62 -44.53
CA THR A 344 -24.38 -9.94 -43.26
C THR A 344 -23.28 -8.92 -42.98
N ALA A 345 -23.41 -8.18 -41.88
CA ALA A 345 -22.25 -7.48 -41.34
C ALA A 345 -21.49 -8.49 -40.48
N ASN A 346 -20.31 -8.91 -40.93
CA ASN A 346 -19.38 -9.68 -40.11
C ASN A 346 -18.38 -8.69 -39.50
N PRO A 347 -18.63 -8.14 -38.30
CA PRO A 347 -17.61 -7.36 -37.60
C PRO A 347 -16.41 -8.28 -37.35
N GLY A 348 -15.29 -8.00 -38.01
CA GLY A 348 -14.12 -8.87 -38.03
C GLY A 348 -13.60 -9.19 -36.62
N ARG A 349 -13.29 -10.48 -36.38
CA ARG A 349 -12.63 -11.03 -35.18
C ARG A 349 -11.08 -10.92 -35.28
N PRO A 350 -10.34 -11.26 -34.21
CA PRO A 350 -10.25 -10.62 -32.89
C PRO A 350 -9.09 -9.61 -32.84
N ASN A 351 -9.12 -8.66 -31.90
CA ASN A 351 -8.04 -7.69 -31.68
C ASN A 351 -6.80 -8.38 -31.08
N VAL A 352 -5.90 -8.88 -31.93
CA VAL A 352 -4.63 -9.52 -31.53
C VAL A 352 -3.73 -8.56 -30.72
N ALA A 353 -3.93 -7.24 -30.87
CA ALA A 353 -3.16 -6.23 -30.15
C ALA A 353 -3.71 -5.93 -28.73
N PHE A 354 -4.83 -6.54 -28.33
CA PHE A 354 -5.43 -6.33 -27.02
C PHE A 354 -4.45 -6.64 -25.87
N ASP A 355 -3.96 -7.87 -25.80
CA ASP A 355 -3.07 -8.31 -24.71
C ASP A 355 -1.75 -7.52 -24.69
N PRO A 356 -1.01 -7.34 -25.81
CA PRO A 356 0.21 -6.52 -25.81
C PRO A 356 0.00 -5.09 -25.30
N PHE A 357 -1.12 -4.46 -25.66
CA PHE A 357 -1.46 -3.11 -25.18
C PHE A 357 -1.81 -3.10 -23.70
N VAL A 358 -2.67 -4.01 -23.24
CA VAL A 358 -3.01 -4.15 -21.82
C VAL A 358 -1.75 -4.39 -20.99
N MET A 359 -0.87 -5.29 -21.43
CA MET A 359 0.40 -5.54 -20.76
C MET A 359 1.32 -4.32 -20.72
N ALA A 360 1.30 -3.45 -21.74
CA ALA A 360 2.06 -2.20 -21.71
C ALA A 360 1.50 -1.22 -20.65
N VAL A 361 0.18 -1.10 -20.54
CA VAL A 361 -0.48 -0.27 -19.52
C VAL A 361 -0.22 -0.81 -18.11
N LEU A 362 -0.34 -2.13 -17.92
CA LEU A 362 -0.07 -2.80 -16.65
C LEU A 362 1.36 -2.56 -16.15
N ARG A 363 2.35 -2.55 -17.06
CA ARG A 363 3.74 -2.22 -16.70
C ARG A 363 3.89 -0.78 -16.24
N GLN A 364 3.21 0.18 -16.87
CA GLN A 364 3.22 1.58 -16.43
C GLN A 364 2.58 1.75 -15.05
N ILE A 365 1.45 1.07 -14.81
CA ILE A 365 0.77 1.04 -13.50
C ILE A 365 1.71 0.44 -12.44
N GLY A 366 2.33 -0.72 -12.73
CA GLY A 366 3.26 -1.38 -11.82
C GLY A 366 4.43 -0.49 -11.39
N VAL A 367 4.99 0.30 -12.33
CA VAL A 367 6.07 1.26 -12.02
C VAL A 367 5.61 2.29 -11.00
N ALA A 368 4.43 2.89 -11.17
CA ALA A 368 3.91 3.91 -10.24
C ALA A 368 3.56 3.32 -8.87
N LEU A 369 3.16 2.05 -8.83
CA LEU A 369 2.82 1.33 -7.60
C LEU A 369 4.04 0.67 -6.91
N GLU A 370 5.25 0.78 -7.46
CA GLU A 370 6.45 0.06 -6.98
C GLU A 370 6.26 -1.48 -6.97
N LEU A 371 5.40 -2.01 -7.86
CA LEU A 371 5.14 -3.44 -8.01
C LEU A 371 5.61 -3.93 -9.39
N PRO A 372 6.54 -4.90 -9.45
CA PRO A 372 6.84 -5.61 -10.69
C PRO A 372 5.56 -6.19 -11.30
N PHE A 373 5.43 -6.15 -12.63
CA PHE A 373 4.17 -6.51 -13.27
C PHE A 373 3.78 -7.96 -12.99
N GLU A 374 4.75 -8.88 -12.92
CA GLU A 374 4.52 -10.30 -12.61
C GLU A 374 3.83 -10.47 -11.24
N VAL A 375 4.24 -9.66 -10.25
CA VAL A 375 3.67 -9.65 -8.91
C VAL A 375 2.31 -8.96 -8.90
N LEU A 376 2.15 -7.88 -9.67
CA LEU A 376 0.89 -7.13 -9.80
C LEU A 376 -0.25 -8.01 -10.35
N ILE A 377 0.00 -8.77 -11.41
CA ILE A 377 -1.01 -9.63 -12.05
C ILE A 377 -0.92 -11.11 -11.67
N LYS A 378 0.05 -11.48 -10.83
CA LYS A 378 0.31 -12.86 -10.38
C LYS A 378 0.54 -13.84 -11.53
N HIS A 379 1.27 -13.40 -12.55
CA HIS A 379 1.55 -14.18 -13.75
C HIS A 379 3.06 -14.26 -13.98
N PHE A 380 3.61 -15.46 -13.85
CA PHE A 380 5.05 -15.72 -13.88
C PHE A 380 5.39 -16.67 -15.04
N THR A 381 5.62 -16.11 -16.23
CA THR A 381 6.04 -16.88 -17.43
C THR A 381 7.52 -16.73 -17.76
N ALA A 382 8.21 -15.80 -17.08
CA ALA A 382 9.64 -15.58 -17.27
C ALA A 382 10.48 -16.72 -16.67
N SER A 383 11.77 -16.76 -17.03
CA SER A 383 12.73 -17.72 -16.45
C SER A 383 12.78 -17.63 -14.92
N TYR A 384 13.19 -18.71 -14.25
CA TYR A 384 13.36 -18.76 -12.78
C TYR A 384 14.15 -17.56 -12.24
N SER A 385 15.26 -17.19 -12.89
CA SER A 385 16.09 -16.06 -12.48
C SER A 385 15.38 -14.72 -12.57
N ALA A 386 14.56 -14.51 -13.61
CA ALA A 386 13.79 -13.28 -13.79
C ALA A 386 12.63 -13.19 -12.78
N ALA A 387 11.89 -14.28 -12.57
CA ALA A 387 10.84 -14.35 -11.56
C ALA A 387 11.40 -14.10 -10.15
N ARG A 388 12.57 -14.68 -9.83
CA ARG A 388 13.26 -14.43 -8.56
C ARG A 388 13.71 -12.98 -8.41
N ALA A 389 14.22 -12.36 -9.49
CA ALA A 389 14.59 -10.94 -9.46
C ALA A 389 13.37 -10.04 -9.18
N ALA A 390 12.22 -10.30 -9.82
CA ALA A 390 10.98 -9.57 -9.59
C ALA A 390 10.49 -9.74 -8.13
N LEU A 391 10.50 -10.96 -7.60
CA LEU A 391 10.11 -11.21 -6.21
C LEU A 391 11.04 -10.53 -5.21
N LEU A 392 12.36 -10.55 -5.44
CA LEU A 392 13.33 -9.88 -4.58
C LEU A 392 13.15 -8.36 -4.58
N GLU A 393 12.83 -7.76 -5.72
CA GLU A 393 12.56 -6.32 -5.81
C GLU A 393 11.28 -5.96 -5.07
N ALA A 394 10.19 -6.72 -5.29
CA ALA A 394 8.94 -6.54 -4.56
C ALA A 394 9.14 -6.70 -3.03
N TRP A 395 10.00 -7.65 -2.61
CA TRP A 395 10.26 -7.89 -1.20
C TRP A 395 10.97 -6.73 -0.50
N LYS A 396 11.82 -5.98 -1.20
CA LYS A 396 12.41 -4.75 -0.64
C LYS A 396 11.33 -3.72 -0.32
N PHE A 397 10.37 -3.55 -1.24
CA PHE A 397 9.22 -2.67 -1.04
C PHE A 397 8.37 -3.12 0.14
N PHE A 398 8.02 -4.41 0.22
CA PHE A 398 7.21 -4.93 1.33
C PHE A 398 7.90 -4.78 2.69
N LYS A 399 9.21 -5.09 2.76
CA LYS A 399 10.00 -4.89 3.98
C LYS A 399 10.05 -3.42 4.41
N ASN A 400 10.25 -2.50 3.46
CA ASN A 400 10.26 -1.07 3.77
C ASN A 400 8.91 -0.62 4.37
N ARG A 401 7.80 -1.01 3.73
CA ARG A 401 6.44 -0.71 4.21
C ARG A 401 6.14 -1.36 5.57
N ARG A 402 6.67 -2.55 5.83
CA ARG A 402 6.54 -3.25 7.11
C ARG A 402 7.23 -2.51 8.23
N VAL A 403 8.49 -2.13 8.04
CA VAL A 403 9.25 -1.32 9.00
C VAL A 403 8.53 0.02 9.23
N TRP A 404 8.06 0.68 8.16
CA TRP A 404 7.28 1.90 8.29
C TRP A 404 6.01 1.71 9.14
N LEU A 405 5.23 0.65 8.92
CA LEU A 405 4.05 0.36 9.73
C LEU A 405 4.43 0.06 11.19
N ALA A 406 5.48 -0.73 11.40
CA ALA A 406 5.98 -1.07 12.73
C ALA A 406 6.38 0.19 13.50
N ASP A 407 7.21 1.06 12.90
CA ASP A 407 7.72 2.26 13.55
C ASP A 407 6.64 3.31 13.83
N ASN A 408 5.65 3.44 12.93
CA ASN A 408 4.65 4.52 12.99
C ASN A 408 3.33 4.11 13.64
N PHE A 409 3.07 2.81 13.83
CA PHE A 409 1.85 2.33 14.48
C PHE A 409 2.13 1.30 15.57
N CYS A 410 2.81 0.19 15.25
CA CYS A 410 2.94 -0.91 16.19
C CYS A 410 3.78 -0.54 17.42
N GLN A 411 4.95 0.06 17.19
CA GLN A 411 5.88 0.46 18.23
C GLN A 411 5.29 1.54 19.15
N PRO A 412 4.70 2.66 18.67
CA PRO A 412 4.06 3.64 19.55
C PRO A 412 2.92 3.06 20.39
N VAL A 413 2.13 2.13 19.84
CA VAL A 413 1.08 1.44 20.59
C VAL A 413 1.69 0.55 21.67
N TYR A 414 2.72 -0.24 21.34
CA TYR A 414 3.44 -1.07 22.30
C TYR A 414 4.09 -0.25 23.42
N GLU A 415 4.74 0.87 23.11
CA GLU A 415 5.36 1.75 24.12
C GLU A 415 4.30 2.39 25.04
N THR A 416 3.10 2.64 24.52
CA THR A 416 1.96 3.15 25.30
C THR A 416 1.35 2.06 26.18
N TRP A 417 1.24 0.83 25.65
CA TRP A 417 0.80 -0.35 26.39
C TRP A 417 1.78 -0.71 27.50
N LEU A 418 3.08 -0.74 27.22
CA LEU A 418 4.12 -1.08 28.18
C LEU A 418 4.13 -0.06 29.34
N ALA A 419 3.93 1.23 29.03
CA ALA A 419 3.77 2.24 30.06
C ALA A 419 2.57 1.93 30.98
N GLU A 420 1.42 1.52 30.46
CA GLU A 420 0.30 1.10 31.29
C GLU A 420 0.61 -0.19 32.08
N ALA A 421 1.24 -1.19 31.45
CA ALA A 421 1.61 -2.45 32.10
C ALA A 421 2.56 -2.24 33.29
N VAL A 422 3.51 -1.33 33.15
CA VAL A 422 4.43 -0.94 34.24
C VAL A 422 3.70 -0.13 35.30
N ALA A 423 2.84 0.81 34.92
CA ALA A 423 2.04 1.60 35.87
C ALA A 423 1.08 0.71 36.71
N ASN A 424 0.52 -0.33 36.10
CA ASN A 424 -0.34 -1.30 36.77
C ASN A 424 0.45 -2.35 37.58
N GLY A 425 1.79 -2.31 37.57
CA GLY A 425 2.65 -3.25 38.28
C GLY A 425 2.69 -4.66 37.70
N ARG A 426 2.20 -4.87 36.47
CA ARG A 426 2.17 -6.17 35.79
C ARG A 426 3.51 -6.53 35.16
N ILE A 427 4.27 -5.51 34.75
CA ILE A 427 5.65 -5.62 34.26
C ILE A 427 6.57 -4.79 35.15
N ALA A 428 7.65 -5.40 35.64
CA ALA A 428 8.65 -4.72 36.43
C ALA A 428 9.69 -4.07 35.50
N ALA A 429 9.67 -2.74 35.39
CA ALA A 429 10.68 -1.98 34.65
C ALA A 429 11.21 -0.83 35.53
N PRO A 430 12.23 -1.07 36.37
CA PRO A 430 12.82 -0.04 37.21
C PRO A 430 13.25 1.20 36.41
N GLY A 431 12.95 2.39 36.92
CA GLY A 431 13.32 3.66 36.30
C GLY A 431 12.52 4.04 35.04
N PHE A 432 11.53 3.25 34.62
CA PHE A 432 10.79 3.44 33.36
C PHE A 432 10.17 4.85 33.20
N PHE A 433 9.66 5.45 34.28
CA PHE A 433 9.08 6.80 34.26
C PHE A 433 10.05 7.91 34.68
N ALA A 434 11.25 7.55 35.15
CA ALA A 434 12.21 8.51 35.69
C ALA A 434 13.11 9.11 34.60
N ASP A 435 13.49 8.30 33.60
CA ASP A 435 14.43 8.70 32.54
C ASP A 435 13.96 8.20 31.16
N PRO A 436 13.82 9.09 30.15
CA PRO A 436 13.55 8.70 28.77
C PRO A 436 14.52 7.68 28.16
N ALA A 437 15.80 7.69 28.54
CA ALA A 437 16.80 6.74 28.05
C ALA A 437 16.55 5.33 28.61
N VAL A 438 16.28 5.23 29.91
CA VAL A 438 15.88 3.98 30.57
C VAL A 438 14.57 3.46 29.98
N ARG A 439 13.58 4.34 29.77
CA ARG A 439 12.34 3.98 29.06
C ARG A 439 12.64 3.37 27.70
N LYS A 440 13.50 4.00 26.89
CA LYS A 440 13.83 3.51 25.55
C LYS A 440 14.50 2.13 25.58
N ALA A 441 15.37 1.89 26.55
CA ALA A 441 16.03 0.59 26.74
C ALA A 441 15.05 -0.55 27.05
N TRP A 442 14.00 -0.29 27.85
CA TRP A 442 12.92 -1.24 28.11
C TRP A 442 11.95 -1.41 26.93
N CYS A 443 11.76 -0.37 26.13
CA CYS A 443 10.84 -0.38 24.98
C CYS A 443 11.40 -1.07 23.73
N GLY A 444 12.62 -1.60 23.77
CA GLY A 444 13.25 -2.27 22.61
C GLY A 444 12.44 -3.48 22.14
N ALA A 445 12.05 -3.49 20.87
CA ALA A 445 11.29 -4.56 20.25
C ALA A 445 11.56 -4.64 18.74
N VAL A 446 11.39 -5.84 18.19
CA VAL A 446 11.44 -6.15 16.76
C VAL A 446 10.06 -6.64 16.34
N TRP A 447 9.58 -6.15 15.20
CA TRP A 447 8.28 -6.52 14.65
C TRP A 447 8.46 -7.47 13.47
N LEU A 448 8.11 -8.73 13.69
CA LEU A 448 8.26 -9.80 12.72
C LEU A 448 6.95 -9.97 11.95
N GLY A 449 7.02 -10.04 10.63
CA GLY A 449 5.89 -10.41 9.77
C GLY A 449 6.28 -11.60 8.92
N ASP A 450 5.32 -12.14 8.17
CA ASP A 450 5.49 -13.33 7.35
C ASP A 450 6.73 -13.23 6.43
N GLY A 451 7.41 -14.38 6.24
CA GLY A 451 8.54 -14.52 5.33
C GLY A 451 8.12 -14.49 3.85
N PRO A 452 9.06 -14.31 2.91
CA PRO A 452 8.76 -14.29 1.47
C PRO A 452 8.34 -15.64 0.89
N GLY A 453 8.40 -16.71 1.68
CA GLY A 453 8.35 -18.09 1.19
C GLY A 453 9.64 -18.47 0.46
N SER A 454 9.68 -19.71 -0.03
CA SER A 454 10.84 -20.28 -0.72
C SER A 454 10.43 -20.78 -2.10
N LEU A 455 11.24 -20.46 -3.12
CA LEU A 455 11.02 -20.93 -4.49
C LEU A 455 11.75 -22.26 -4.75
N ASP A 456 12.91 -22.47 -4.13
CA ASP A 456 13.65 -23.74 -4.15
C ASP A 456 14.13 -24.08 -2.72
N PRO A 457 13.30 -24.77 -1.91
CA PRO A 457 13.58 -25.00 -0.50
C PRO A 457 14.93 -25.67 -0.23
N LEU A 458 15.33 -26.61 -1.10
CA LEU A 458 16.59 -27.31 -0.91
C LEU A 458 17.79 -26.39 -1.10
N LYS A 459 17.80 -25.57 -2.17
CA LYS A 459 18.91 -24.62 -2.39
C LYS A 459 18.94 -23.53 -1.33
N GLU A 460 17.78 -23.07 -0.88
CA GLU A 460 17.67 -22.01 0.12
C GLU A 460 18.10 -22.49 1.51
N VAL A 461 17.73 -23.71 1.91
CA VAL A 461 18.21 -24.33 3.16
C VAL A 461 19.72 -24.56 3.14
N ASN A 462 20.27 -25.10 2.05
CA ASN A 462 21.72 -25.27 1.90
C ASN A 462 22.47 -23.93 1.94
N ALA A 463 21.85 -22.85 1.43
CA ALA A 463 22.41 -21.52 1.53
C ALA A 463 22.31 -20.96 2.96
N ALA A 464 21.22 -21.24 3.69
CA ALA A 464 21.04 -20.83 5.08
C ALA A 464 22.04 -21.53 6.01
N GLU A 465 22.22 -22.85 5.86
CA GLU A 465 23.24 -23.64 6.57
C GLU A 465 24.63 -22.99 6.39
N LYS A 466 25.01 -22.73 5.13
CA LYS A 466 26.29 -22.06 4.84
C LYS A 466 26.40 -20.67 5.45
N ARG A 467 25.32 -19.88 5.49
CA ARG A 467 25.33 -18.53 6.10
C ARG A 467 25.52 -18.59 7.61
N ILE A 468 24.89 -19.56 8.27
CA ILE A 468 25.04 -19.82 9.70
C ILE A 468 26.48 -20.29 9.98
N ASP A 469 26.99 -21.25 9.21
CA ASP A 469 28.32 -21.83 9.41
C ASP A 469 29.44 -20.80 9.27
N ILE A 470 29.32 -19.86 8.33
CA ILE A 470 30.29 -18.77 8.13
C ILE A 470 30.01 -17.54 9.00
N GLY A 471 28.96 -17.57 9.83
CA GLY A 471 28.61 -16.52 10.78
C GLY A 471 28.06 -15.23 10.16
N ILE A 472 27.44 -15.28 8.96
CA ILE A 472 26.75 -14.13 8.36
C ILE A 472 25.39 -13.91 9.03
N THR A 473 24.71 -14.98 9.42
CA THR A 473 23.39 -14.93 10.06
C THR A 473 23.32 -15.86 11.26
N THR A 474 22.32 -15.62 12.11
CA THR A 474 22.00 -16.48 13.25
C THR A 474 20.83 -17.42 12.96
N LEU A 475 20.68 -18.47 13.77
CA LEU A 475 19.52 -19.36 13.68
C LEU A 475 18.19 -18.62 13.90
N ALA A 476 18.18 -17.61 14.78
CA ALA A 476 17.02 -16.76 15.02
C ALA A 476 16.66 -15.93 13.79
N GLU A 477 17.66 -15.27 13.17
CA GLU A 477 17.47 -14.48 11.95
C GLU A 477 16.98 -15.33 10.77
N GLU A 478 17.55 -16.51 10.56
CA GLU A 478 17.13 -17.41 9.47
C GLU A 478 15.73 -17.97 9.73
N THR A 479 15.40 -18.33 10.97
CA THR A 479 14.05 -18.80 11.33
C THR A 479 13.01 -17.71 11.09
N ALA A 480 13.27 -16.50 11.58
CA ALA A 480 12.40 -15.35 11.38
C ALA A 480 12.30 -14.98 9.89
N ALA A 481 13.39 -15.08 9.13
CA ALA A 481 13.38 -14.77 7.70
C ALA A 481 12.59 -15.81 6.86
N TYR A 482 12.61 -17.08 7.26
CA TYR A 482 11.98 -18.17 6.51
C TYR A 482 10.45 -18.18 6.65
N ASP A 483 9.95 -18.19 7.88
CA ASP A 483 8.52 -18.29 8.17
C ASP A 483 8.01 -17.32 9.25
N GLY A 484 8.83 -16.34 9.67
CA GLY A 484 8.46 -15.39 10.73
C GLY A 484 8.45 -16.01 12.13
N GLY A 485 8.86 -17.27 12.29
CA GLY A 485 8.81 -17.97 13.56
C GLY A 485 9.94 -17.59 14.53
N ASP A 486 9.67 -17.78 15.82
CA ASP A 486 10.68 -17.66 16.87
C ASP A 486 11.51 -18.96 16.98
N TRP A 487 12.83 -18.81 16.92
CA TRP A 487 13.76 -19.92 17.05
C TRP A 487 13.75 -20.52 18.46
N GLU A 488 13.63 -19.72 19.52
CA GLU A 488 13.69 -20.25 20.90
C GLU A 488 12.50 -21.16 21.18
N ALA A 489 11.29 -20.71 20.84
CA ALA A 489 10.08 -21.53 20.92
C ALA A 489 10.21 -22.83 20.10
N LYS A 490 10.70 -22.74 18.87
CA LYS A 490 10.92 -23.93 18.02
C LYS A 490 12.00 -24.85 18.58
N HIS A 491 13.05 -24.32 19.17
CA HIS A 491 14.15 -25.11 19.74
C HIS A 491 13.67 -25.92 20.94
N VAL A 492 12.92 -25.32 21.86
CA VAL A 492 12.32 -26.02 23.01
C VAL A 492 11.38 -27.13 22.53
N GLN A 493 10.52 -26.84 21.56
CA GLN A 493 9.63 -27.82 20.97
C GLN A 493 10.40 -28.96 20.26
N ARG A 494 11.46 -28.62 19.52
CA ARG A 494 12.38 -29.56 18.86
C ARG A 494 13.06 -30.50 19.86
N VAL A 495 13.51 -30.01 21.00
CA VAL A 495 14.12 -30.83 22.06
C VAL A 495 13.08 -31.83 22.61
N LYS A 496 11.85 -31.37 22.87
CA LYS A 496 10.75 -32.23 23.30
C LYS A 496 10.43 -33.30 22.25
N GLU A 497 10.31 -32.92 20.99
CA GLU A 497 10.06 -33.84 19.87
C GLU A 497 11.20 -34.84 19.70
N HIS A 498 12.45 -34.40 19.76
CA HIS A 498 13.62 -35.28 19.66
C HIS A 498 13.62 -36.31 20.78
N ARG A 499 13.35 -35.88 22.03
CA ARG A 499 13.24 -36.78 23.18
C ARG A 499 12.13 -37.82 22.98
N LEU A 500 10.91 -37.39 22.62
CA LEU A 500 9.78 -38.28 22.39
C LEU A 500 10.02 -39.25 21.23
N ARG A 501 10.67 -38.79 20.16
CA ARG A 501 11.05 -39.64 19.01
C ARG A 501 12.14 -40.64 19.37
N SER A 502 13.09 -40.25 20.23
CA SER A 502 14.11 -41.15 20.78
C SER A 502 13.47 -42.25 21.62
N GLU A 503 12.57 -41.87 22.53
CA GLU A 503 11.81 -42.80 23.38
C GLU A 503 10.93 -43.76 22.56
N ALA A 504 10.36 -43.28 21.46
CA ALA A 504 9.53 -44.08 20.54
C ALA A 504 10.33 -44.89 19.49
N GLY A 505 11.67 -44.82 19.49
CA GLY A 505 12.51 -45.51 18.50
C GLY A 505 12.40 -44.97 17.06
N LEU A 506 11.92 -43.74 16.88
CA LEU A 506 11.66 -43.09 15.58
C LEU A 506 12.80 -42.16 15.11
N LEU A 507 13.97 -42.23 15.76
CA LEU A 507 15.16 -41.54 15.28
C LEU A 507 15.74 -42.30 14.09
N LYS A 508 15.82 -41.64 12.93
CA LYS A 508 16.62 -42.15 11.81
C LYS A 508 18.08 -42.14 12.24
N GLN A 509 18.76 -43.29 12.22
CA GLN A 509 20.22 -43.29 12.27
C GLN A 509 20.76 -42.48 11.09
N PRO A 510 21.81 -41.66 11.28
CA PRO A 510 22.40 -40.91 10.19
C PRO A 510 22.88 -41.89 9.11
N SER A 511 22.35 -41.73 7.90
CA SER A 511 22.80 -42.49 6.73
C SER A 511 24.25 -42.09 6.43
N GLY A 512 25.21 -42.94 6.83
CA GLY A 512 26.63 -42.68 6.58
C GLY A 512 27.63 -43.31 7.53
N VAL A 513 27.21 -44.02 8.60
CA VAL A 513 28.15 -44.81 9.40
C VAL A 513 28.28 -46.20 8.77
N PRO A 514 29.46 -46.61 8.26
CA PRO A 514 29.67 -47.98 7.81
C PRO A 514 29.43 -48.93 8.98
N ALA A 515 28.70 -50.02 8.75
CA ALA A 515 28.54 -51.07 9.75
C ALA A 515 29.93 -51.52 10.26
N PRO A 516 30.12 -51.72 11.57
CA PRO A 516 31.38 -52.24 12.09
C PRO A 516 31.69 -53.58 11.39
N PRO A 517 32.96 -53.84 11.03
CA PRO A 517 33.32 -55.08 10.35
C PRO A 517 32.98 -56.28 11.24
N ASP A 518 32.40 -57.31 10.63
CA ASP A 518 32.06 -58.55 11.32
C ASP A 518 33.31 -59.13 12.01
N PRO A 519 33.18 -59.68 13.23
CA PRO A 519 34.30 -60.30 13.93
C PRO A 519 34.84 -61.49 13.12
N PRO A 520 36.16 -61.74 13.15
CA PRO A 520 36.78 -62.81 12.38
C PRO A 520 36.17 -64.16 12.75
N SER A 521 35.78 -64.92 11.74
CA SER A 521 35.29 -66.29 11.90
C SER A 521 36.41 -67.17 12.45
N ASP A 522 36.29 -67.62 13.70
CA ASP A 522 37.08 -68.72 14.24
C ASP A 522 36.73 -69.99 13.46
N ASN A 523 37.52 -70.28 12.43
CA ASN A 523 37.63 -71.63 11.89
C ASN A 523 38.62 -72.41 12.76
N THR A 524 38.09 -73.05 13.79
CA THR A 524 38.70 -74.23 14.39
C THR A 524 37.70 -75.36 14.31
N ASP A 525 37.93 -76.28 13.38
CA ASP A 525 37.61 -77.69 13.52
C ASP A 525 38.75 -78.48 12.84
N ASP A 526 39.17 -79.55 13.51
CA ASP A 526 40.19 -80.53 13.11
C ASP A 526 39.99 -81.14 11.72
#